data_AF-A0A928LQQ2-F1
#
_entry.id   AF-A0A928LQQ2-F1
#
_cell.length_a   1.000
_cell.length_b   1.000
_cell.length_c   1.000
_cell.angle_alpha   90.00
_cell.angle_beta   90.00
_cell.angle_gamma   90.00
#
_symmetry.space_group_name_H-M   'P 1'
#
loop_
_entity.id
_entity.type
_entity.pdbx_description
1 polymer ?
#
loop_
_entity_poly.entity_id
_entity_poly.type
_entity_poly.pdbx_seq_one_letter_code
_entity_poly.pdbx_strand_id
1 'polypeptide(L)'
;MLQQSCHCEEPRRGDVAISCGNLPICYIVPGDRHGLRPRDDTAVGCVRALCESPLRVDTAGKWGYTNVTAEMGVKRVFFAYERLQGRGGHEVGRALLARLYREATGEAHPEILRTPLGKPYFADSAWHFSISHTKNHAFCALSDRPVGIDAEETDRQLNPALAQRYLSENEQARLHTPDGLLRLWVLKEAAAKCCGKGIGNWLKNTDFDPFDPRISIIDGCYVAILEEYHAV
;
A
#
# COMPACT_ATOMS: atom_id res chain seq x y z
N MET A 1 -6.17 -13.37 -44.61
CA MET A 1 -5.72 -12.61 -43.42
C MET A 1 -6.43 -13.24 -42.24
N LEU A 2 -5.74 -14.09 -41.48
CA LEU A 2 -6.34 -14.93 -40.45
C LEU A 2 -6.70 -14.07 -39.23
N GLN A 3 -8.00 -13.95 -38.93
CA GLN A 3 -8.46 -13.53 -37.61
C GLN A 3 -8.09 -14.64 -36.62
N GLN A 4 -7.05 -14.42 -35.81
CA GLN A 4 -6.83 -15.25 -34.62
C GLN A 4 -7.77 -14.77 -33.52
N SER A 5 -8.93 -15.42 -33.44
CA SER A 5 -9.84 -15.33 -32.30
C SER A 5 -9.15 -15.94 -31.08
N CYS A 6 -8.70 -15.09 -30.16
CA CYS A 6 -8.23 -15.54 -28.85
C CYS A 6 -9.42 -16.12 -28.08
N HIS A 7 -9.51 -17.44 -27.98
CA HIS A 7 -10.47 -18.11 -27.11
C HIS A 7 -9.92 -18.08 -25.68
N CYS A 8 -10.57 -17.33 -24.80
CA CYS A 8 -10.34 -17.44 -23.36
C CYS A 8 -10.98 -18.75 -22.88
N GLU A 9 -10.20 -19.69 -22.34
CA GLU A 9 -10.77 -20.86 -21.65
C GLU A 9 -11.52 -20.41 -20.37
N GLU A 10 -12.58 -21.13 -20.00
CA GLU A 10 -13.37 -20.88 -18.79
C GLU A 10 -12.53 -21.08 -17.50
N PRO A 11 -12.77 -20.27 -16.44
CA PRO A 11 -12.00 -20.32 -15.20
C PRO A 11 -12.17 -21.66 -14.46
N ARG A 12 -11.08 -22.19 -13.89
CA ARG A 12 -11.11 -23.38 -13.04
C ARG A 12 -11.11 -22.99 -11.55
N ARG A 13 -11.59 -23.90 -10.71
CA ARG A 13 -11.71 -23.69 -9.26
C ARG A 13 -10.31 -23.48 -8.65
N GLY A 14 -10.01 -22.26 -8.21
CA GLY A 14 -8.73 -21.87 -7.62
C GLY A 14 -7.93 -20.82 -8.40
N ASP A 15 -8.40 -20.42 -9.60
CA ASP A 15 -7.75 -19.39 -10.40
C ASP A 15 -8.02 -17.98 -9.83
N VAL A 16 -6.99 -17.13 -9.78
CA VAL A 16 -7.13 -15.70 -9.49
C VAL A 16 -7.11 -14.92 -10.80
N ALA A 17 -8.23 -14.29 -11.13
CA ALA A 17 -8.42 -13.47 -12.31
C ALA A 17 -7.88 -12.05 -12.07
N ILE A 18 -6.96 -11.58 -12.90
CA ILE A 18 -6.50 -10.20 -12.90
C ILE A 18 -7.02 -9.52 -14.17
N SER A 19 -7.91 -8.54 -13.99
CA SER A 19 -8.46 -7.71 -15.07
C SER A 19 -7.78 -6.36 -15.09
N CYS A 20 -7.30 -5.93 -16.26
CA CYS A 20 -6.57 -4.67 -16.44
C CYS A 20 -7.22 -3.86 -17.58
N GLY A 21 -8.34 -3.19 -17.29
CA GLY A 21 -9.06 -2.38 -18.27
C GLY A 21 -9.51 -3.19 -19.49
N ASN A 22 -9.22 -2.71 -20.72
CA ASN A 22 -9.58 -3.37 -21.97
C ASN A 22 -8.63 -4.52 -22.39
N LEU A 23 -7.71 -4.93 -21.51
CA LEU A 23 -6.82 -6.05 -21.79
C LEU A 23 -7.45 -7.39 -21.36
N PRO A 24 -7.11 -8.50 -22.05
CA PRO A 24 -7.61 -9.82 -21.70
C PRO A 24 -7.22 -10.20 -20.27
N ILE A 25 -8.18 -10.82 -19.56
CA ILE A 25 -8.01 -11.29 -18.17
C ILE A 25 -6.89 -12.32 -18.13
N CYS A 26 -5.88 -12.07 -17.29
CA CYS A 26 -4.79 -13.02 -17.04
C CYS A 26 -5.12 -13.83 -15.78
N TYR A 27 -5.08 -15.16 -15.88
CA TYR A 27 -5.29 -16.06 -14.76
C TYR A 27 -3.95 -16.56 -14.21
N ILE A 28 -3.75 -16.45 -12.90
CA ILE A 28 -2.53 -16.94 -12.21
C ILE A 28 -2.87 -18.18 -11.39
N VAL A 29 -2.05 -19.24 -11.55
CA VAL A 29 -2.14 -20.50 -10.80
C VAL A 29 -1.22 -20.44 -9.57
N PRO A 30 -1.68 -20.78 -8.35
CA PRO A 30 -0.80 -21.07 -7.24
C PRO A 30 -0.39 -22.55 -7.26
N GLY A 31 0.90 -22.87 -7.46
CA GLY A 31 1.35 -24.26 -7.39
C GLY A 31 2.87 -24.52 -7.47
N ASP A 32 3.39 -25.04 -6.35
CA ASP A 32 4.58 -25.87 -6.10
C ASP A 32 6.00 -25.42 -6.51
N ARG A 33 6.70 -24.92 -5.49
CA ARG A 33 8.16 -24.83 -5.28
C ARG A 33 9.02 -24.10 -6.32
N HIS A 34 8.51 -23.69 -7.48
CA HIS A 34 9.27 -22.92 -8.47
C HIS A 34 8.41 -21.86 -9.18
N GLY A 35 8.12 -20.75 -8.51
CA GLY A 35 7.77 -19.46 -9.13
C GLY A 35 6.51 -19.40 -10.00
N LEU A 36 6.06 -18.18 -10.25
CA LEU A 36 4.94 -17.87 -11.15
C LEU A 36 5.37 -18.11 -12.61
N ARG A 37 4.60 -18.87 -13.40
CA ARG A 37 4.81 -19.01 -14.86
C ARG A 37 3.57 -18.52 -15.63
N PRO A 38 3.72 -17.65 -16.64
CA PRO A 38 2.66 -17.41 -17.63
C PRO A 38 2.36 -18.70 -18.41
N ARG A 39 1.10 -18.92 -18.78
CA ARG A 39 0.70 -20.14 -19.50
C ARG A 39 1.10 -20.10 -20.99
N ASP A 40 1.24 -18.92 -21.60
CA ASP A 40 1.57 -18.75 -23.03
C ASP A 40 2.45 -17.50 -23.32
N ASP A 41 3.22 -17.58 -24.42
CA ASP A 41 4.23 -16.60 -24.87
C ASP A 41 3.67 -15.21 -25.25
N THR A 42 2.36 -15.07 -25.42
CA THR A 42 1.71 -13.79 -25.74
C THR A 42 1.58 -12.85 -24.53
N ALA A 43 1.81 -13.35 -23.30
CA ALA A 43 1.78 -12.56 -22.08
C ALA A 43 3.06 -11.74 -21.83
N VAL A 44 4.17 -12.06 -22.51
CA VAL A 44 5.50 -11.44 -22.26
C VAL A 44 5.51 -9.94 -22.59
N GLY A 45 4.74 -9.51 -23.60
CA GLY A 45 4.61 -8.10 -23.96
C GLY A 45 3.83 -7.27 -22.94
N CYS A 46 2.80 -7.84 -22.31
CA CYS A 46 2.09 -7.16 -21.21
C CYS A 46 3.02 -6.98 -20.02
N VAL A 47 3.78 -8.02 -19.63
CA VAL A 47 4.65 -8.00 -18.44
C VAL A 47 5.66 -6.85 -18.43
N ARG A 48 6.14 -6.40 -19.59
CA ARG A 48 7.10 -5.28 -19.67
C ARG A 48 6.47 -3.91 -19.39
N ALA A 49 5.27 -3.66 -19.92
CA ALA A 49 4.46 -2.49 -19.54
C ALA A 49 3.87 -2.63 -18.12
N LEU A 50 3.89 -3.85 -17.55
CA LEU A 50 3.41 -4.07 -16.19
C LEU A 50 4.38 -3.55 -15.11
N CYS A 51 5.68 -3.48 -15.41
CA CYS A 51 6.77 -3.23 -14.45
C CYS A 51 7.12 -1.75 -14.22
N GLU A 52 6.65 -0.83 -15.08
CA GLU A 52 7.11 0.58 -15.06
C GLU A 52 6.19 1.55 -14.29
N SER A 53 5.11 1.06 -13.69
CA SER A 53 4.20 1.89 -12.88
C SER A 53 4.14 1.39 -11.43
N PRO A 54 4.54 2.19 -10.43
CA PRO A 54 4.70 1.74 -9.04
C PRO A 54 3.37 1.50 -8.29
N LEU A 55 2.22 1.77 -8.91
CA LEU A 55 0.92 1.62 -8.28
C LEU A 55 -0.08 1.03 -9.27
N ARG A 56 -0.66 -0.12 -8.94
CA ARG A 56 -1.85 -0.61 -9.64
C ARG A 56 -3.04 -0.52 -8.73
N VAL A 57 -3.97 0.37 -9.03
CA VAL A 57 -5.28 0.34 -8.39
C VAL A 57 -6.21 -0.53 -9.25
N ASP A 58 -7.03 -1.42 -8.68
CA ASP A 58 -8.06 -2.14 -9.44
C ASP A 58 -9.03 -1.16 -10.13
N THR A 59 -9.83 -1.64 -11.09
CA THR A 59 -10.77 -0.81 -11.85
C THR A 59 -11.87 -0.17 -10.99
N ALA A 60 -12.07 -0.65 -9.76
CA ALA A 60 -12.98 -0.08 -8.78
C ALA A 60 -12.31 1.00 -7.91
N GLY A 61 -11.02 1.24 -8.10
CA GLY A 61 -10.26 2.16 -7.28
C GLY A 61 -10.02 1.64 -5.87
N LYS A 62 -10.15 0.35 -5.54
CA LYS A 62 -10.18 -0.13 -4.13
C LYS A 62 -8.92 -0.84 -3.67
N TRP A 63 -8.12 -1.36 -4.59
CA TRP A 63 -7.04 -2.30 -4.30
C TRP A 63 -5.77 -1.93 -5.00
N GLY A 64 -4.61 -1.99 -4.35
CA GLY A 64 -3.38 -1.97 -5.10
C GLY A 64 -2.15 -2.64 -4.50
N TYR A 65 -1.10 -2.66 -5.33
CA TYR A 65 0.20 -3.24 -5.00
C TYR A 65 1.33 -2.29 -5.37
N THR A 66 2.42 -2.37 -4.60
CA THR A 66 3.69 -1.70 -4.89
C THR A 66 4.76 -2.77 -5.12
N ASN A 67 5.31 -2.80 -6.34
CA ASN A 67 6.40 -3.64 -6.88
C ASN A 67 6.04 -5.04 -7.43
N VAL A 68 6.16 -5.18 -8.76
CA VAL A 68 6.28 -6.45 -9.49
C VAL A 68 7.59 -6.39 -10.28
N THR A 69 8.59 -7.19 -9.91
CA THR A 69 9.67 -7.58 -10.83
C THR A 69 9.82 -9.10 -10.80
N ALA A 70 9.80 -9.71 -11.98
CA ALA A 70 9.70 -11.15 -12.18
C ALA A 70 11.00 -11.93 -11.88
N GLU A 71 12.02 -11.28 -11.30
CA GLU A 71 13.33 -11.88 -11.05
C GLU A 71 13.62 -11.88 -9.55
N MET A 72 13.65 -13.08 -8.96
CA MET A 72 14.24 -13.38 -7.65
C MET A 72 13.68 -12.64 -6.42
N GLY A 73 12.51 -13.08 -5.90
CA GLY A 73 12.20 -13.00 -4.46
C GLY A 73 11.97 -11.61 -3.83
N VAL A 74 11.27 -10.68 -4.49
CA VAL A 74 11.11 -9.28 -4.02
C VAL A 74 9.66 -8.97 -3.56
N LYS A 75 9.55 -7.99 -2.65
CA LYS A 75 8.55 -7.68 -1.60
C LYS A 75 7.07 -7.55 -2.01
N ARG A 76 6.15 -7.80 -1.05
CA ARG A 76 4.70 -8.09 -1.24
C ARG A 76 3.78 -7.16 -0.42
N VAL A 77 3.74 -5.86 -0.68
CA VAL A 77 2.71 -5.02 -0.03
C VAL A 77 1.39 -5.11 -0.77
N PHE A 78 0.36 -5.55 -0.06
CA PHE A 78 -1.04 -5.41 -0.45
C PHE A 78 -1.61 -4.20 0.27
N PHE A 79 -2.35 -3.35 -0.43
CA PHE A 79 -3.12 -2.31 0.22
C PHE A 79 -4.52 -2.21 -0.35
N ALA A 80 -5.44 -1.73 0.47
CA ALA A 80 -6.81 -1.45 0.08
C ALA A 80 -7.32 -0.21 0.81
N TYR A 81 -8.31 0.45 0.21
CA TYR A 81 -8.98 1.57 0.84
C TYR A 81 -10.48 1.61 0.51
N GLU A 82 -11.24 2.32 1.33
CA GLU A 82 -12.67 2.50 1.16
C GLU A 82 -13.12 3.86 1.71
N ARG A 83 -14.11 4.47 1.06
CA ARG A 83 -14.80 5.65 1.58
C ARG A 83 -15.64 5.27 2.79
N LEU A 84 -15.61 6.08 3.85
CA LEU A 84 -16.31 5.80 5.09
C LEU A 84 -17.83 5.87 4.94
N GLN A 85 -18.36 6.79 4.14
CA GLN A 85 -19.81 6.96 3.90
C GLN A 85 -20.65 6.99 5.20
N GLY A 86 -20.15 7.66 6.24
CA GLY A 86 -20.81 7.75 7.55
C GLY A 86 -20.47 6.63 8.54
N ARG A 87 -19.67 5.64 8.12
CA ARG A 87 -19.13 4.58 9.00
C ARG A 87 -17.88 5.04 9.75
N GLY A 88 -17.51 4.35 10.83
CA GLY A 88 -16.33 4.69 11.61
C GLY A 88 -15.02 4.28 10.91
N GLY A 89 -14.01 5.13 10.92
CA GLY A 89 -12.69 4.83 10.31
C GLY A 89 -12.04 3.55 10.85
N HIS A 90 -12.14 3.29 12.16
CA HIS A 90 -11.67 2.05 12.76
C HIS A 90 -12.43 0.81 12.27
N GLU A 91 -13.75 0.91 12.13
CA GLU A 91 -14.59 -0.20 11.66
C GLU A 91 -14.21 -0.59 10.22
N VAL A 92 -14.16 0.41 9.33
CA VAL A 92 -13.81 0.20 7.91
C VAL A 92 -12.37 -0.30 7.78
N GLY A 93 -11.41 0.31 8.50
CA GLY A 93 -10.01 -0.13 8.49
C GLY A 93 -9.84 -1.58 8.95
N ARG A 94 -10.60 -2.04 9.96
CA ARG A 94 -10.58 -3.43 10.42
C ARG A 94 -11.22 -4.39 9.42
N ALA A 95 -12.28 -3.97 8.74
CA ALA A 95 -12.88 -4.76 7.66
C ALA A 95 -11.91 -4.93 6.48
N LEU A 96 -11.20 -3.86 6.10
CA LEU A 96 -10.16 -3.92 5.07
C LEU A 96 -9.03 -4.88 5.46
N LEU A 97 -8.58 -4.85 6.72
CA LEU A 97 -7.57 -5.78 7.22
C LEU A 97 -8.02 -7.24 7.14
N ALA A 98 -9.23 -7.54 7.60
CA ALA A 98 -9.81 -8.89 7.53
C ALA A 98 -9.88 -9.41 6.09
N ARG A 99 -10.27 -8.53 5.15
CA ARG A 99 -10.32 -8.85 3.73
C ARG A 99 -8.93 -9.08 3.14
N LEU A 100 -7.99 -8.14 3.34
CA LEU A 100 -6.61 -8.25 2.86
C LEU A 100 -5.94 -9.53 3.35
N TYR A 101 -6.07 -9.85 4.63
CA TYR A 101 -5.47 -11.06 5.19
C TYR A 101 -6.06 -12.33 4.57
N ARG A 102 -7.39 -12.39 4.43
CA ARG A 102 -8.07 -13.54 3.82
C ARG A 102 -7.69 -13.73 2.36
N GLU A 103 -7.56 -12.66 1.61
CA GLU A 103 -7.13 -12.75 0.21
C GLU A 103 -5.65 -13.19 0.10
N ALA A 104 -4.78 -12.73 1.01
CA ALA A 104 -3.36 -13.09 1.00
C ALA A 104 -3.07 -14.51 1.51
N THR A 105 -3.91 -15.06 2.39
CA THR A 105 -3.62 -16.32 3.12
C THR A 105 -4.66 -17.43 2.90
N GLY A 106 -5.87 -17.08 2.47
CA GLY A 106 -7.02 -17.98 2.46
C GLY A 106 -7.72 -18.12 3.81
N GLU A 107 -7.21 -17.50 4.88
CA GLU A 107 -7.67 -17.71 6.26
C GLU A 107 -8.21 -16.43 6.92
N ALA A 108 -8.84 -16.56 8.10
CA ALA A 108 -9.11 -15.39 8.93
C ALA A 108 -7.82 -14.95 9.63
N HIS A 109 -7.64 -13.64 9.81
CA HIS A 109 -6.48 -13.17 10.57
C HIS A 109 -6.54 -13.62 12.04
N PRO A 110 -5.40 -13.89 12.69
CA PRO A 110 -5.37 -14.24 14.11
C PRO A 110 -5.73 -13.04 15.00
N GLU A 111 -5.69 -13.23 16.31
CA GLU A 111 -5.89 -12.16 17.28
C GLU A 111 -4.93 -10.99 17.06
N ILE A 112 -5.41 -9.77 17.28
CA ILE A 112 -4.61 -8.55 17.18
C ILE A 112 -4.27 -8.04 18.57
N LEU A 113 -2.98 -7.99 18.85
CA LEU A 113 -2.41 -7.45 20.08
C LEU A 113 -1.77 -6.09 19.82
N ARG A 114 -1.25 -5.45 20.86
CA ARG A 114 -0.55 -4.15 20.77
C ARG A 114 0.80 -4.21 21.46
N THR A 115 1.79 -3.62 20.81
CA THR A 115 3.10 -3.36 21.44
C THR A 115 2.96 -2.36 22.61
N PRO A 116 3.96 -2.23 23.49
CA PRO A 116 3.94 -1.23 24.57
C PRO A 116 3.74 0.22 24.08
N LEU A 117 4.19 0.53 22.86
CA LEU A 117 4.00 1.83 22.20
C LEU A 117 2.69 1.91 21.39
N GLY A 118 1.82 0.91 21.49
CA GLY A 118 0.47 0.92 20.94
C GLY A 118 0.34 0.44 19.49
N LYS A 119 1.44 0.15 18.78
CA LYS A 119 1.39 -0.41 17.41
C LYS A 119 0.69 -1.77 17.43
N PRO A 120 -0.41 -1.95 16.66
CA PRO A 120 -1.10 -3.23 16.59
C PRO A 120 -0.32 -4.25 15.73
N TYR A 121 -0.44 -5.53 16.08
CA TYR A 121 0.22 -6.64 15.38
C TYR A 121 -0.57 -7.95 15.57
N PHE A 122 -0.32 -8.95 14.73
CA PHE A 122 -0.92 -10.27 14.84
C PHE A 122 -0.20 -11.13 15.89
N ALA A 123 -0.94 -11.82 16.75
CA ALA A 123 -0.38 -12.67 17.79
C ALA A 123 0.46 -13.85 17.24
N ASP A 124 0.01 -14.43 16.12
CA ASP A 124 0.62 -15.62 15.51
C ASP A 124 0.57 -15.52 13.98
N SER A 125 1.30 -14.56 13.41
CA SER A 125 1.44 -14.41 11.96
C SER A 125 2.75 -13.72 11.61
N ALA A 126 3.38 -14.17 10.51
CA ALA A 126 4.52 -13.48 9.91
C ALA A 126 4.11 -12.23 9.11
N TRP A 127 2.81 -12.02 8.89
CA TRP A 127 2.31 -10.82 8.23
C TRP A 127 2.31 -9.62 9.18
N HIS A 128 2.52 -8.46 8.62
CA HIS A 128 2.43 -7.17 9.29
C HIS A 128 1.38 -6.32 8.60
N PHE A 129 0.73 -5.44 9.36
CA PHE A 129 -0.23 -4.51 8.81
C PHE A 129 -0.08 -3.12 9.39
N SER A 130 -0.67 -2.16 8.69
CA SER A 130 -0.87 -0.81 9.18
C SER A 130 -2.22 -0.32 8.67
N ILE A 131 -2.92 0.44 9.50
CA ILE A 131 -4.20 1.07 9.15
C ILE A 131 -4.04 2.58 9.33
N SER A 132 -4.60 3.34 8.39
CA SER A 132 -4.84 4.78 8.56
C SER A 132 -6.27 5.11 8.17
N HIS A 133 -6.81 6.21 8.67
CA HIS A 133 -8.09 6.73 8.21
C HIS A 133 -8.09 8.25 8.31
N THR A 134 -8.78 8.86 7.35
CA THR A 134 -9.02 10.30 7.29
C THR A 134 -10.46 10.59 7.71
N LYS A 135 -10.94 11.81 7.43
CA LYS A 135 -12.35 12.17 7.58
C LYS A 135 -13.27 11.34 6.68
N ASN A 136 -12.83 11.02 5.46
CA ASN A 136 -13.70 10.41 4.45
C ASN A 136 -13.27 9.00 4.02
N HIS A 137 -12.06 8.55 4.39
CA HIS A 137 -11.48 7.31 3.90
C HIS A 137 -10.85 6.48 5.02
N ALA A 138 -10.78 5.15 4.82
CA ALA A 138 -9.89 4.27 5.57
C ALA A 138 -8.98 3.53 4.59
N PHE A 139 -7.74 3.31 5.01
CA PHE A 139 -6.69 2.65 4.27
C PHE A 139 -6.08 1.54 5.13
N CYS A 140 -5.73 0.42 4.51
CA CYS A 140 -5.03 -0.67 5.16
C CYS A 140 -3.92 -1.20 4.25
N ALA A 141 -2.76 -1.47 4.82
CA ALA A 141 -1.64 -2.15 4.16
C ALA A 141 -1.32 -3.45 4.90
N LEU A 142 -0.91 -4.47 4.15
CA LEU A 142 -0.50 -5.80 4.62
C LEU A 142 0.80 -6.19 3.88
N SER A 143 1.81 -6.64 4.60
CA SER A 143 3.10 -7.05 4.04
C SER A 143 3.71 -8.20 4.82
N ASP A 144 4.61 -8.95 4.20
CA ASP A 144 5.46 -9.97 4.84
C ASP A 144 6.64 -9.36 5.64
N ARG A 145 6.71 -8.02 5.70
CA ARG A 145 7.69 -7.24 6.46
C ARG A 145 7.01 -6.08 7.20
N PRO A 146 7.67 -5.45 8.19
CA PRO A 146 7.15 -4.26 8.84
C PRO A 146 6.73 -3.20 7.82
N VAL A 147 5.45 -2.83 7.87
CA VAL A 147 4.82 -1.84 6.98
C VAL A 147 4.17 -0.73 7.80
N GLY A 148 4.17 0.48 7.24
CA GLY A 148 3.41 1.63 7.72
C GLY A 148 2.67 2.29 6.57
N ILE A 149 1.38 2.56 6.77
CA ILE A 149 0.57 3.36 5.86
C ILE A 149 0.06 4.59 6.60
N ASP A 150 0.17 5.74 5.97
CA ASP A 150 -0.53 6.94 6.39
C ASP A 150 -1.21 7.62 5.21
N ALA A 151 -2.30 8.34 5.50
CA ALA A 151 -3.09 9.02 4.51
C ALA A 151 -3.73 10.27 5.09
N GLU A 152 -3.79 11.34 4.30
CA GLU A 152 -4.45 12.59 4.67
C GLU A 152 -5.14 13.22 3.47
N GLU A 153 -6.32 13.82 3.68
CA GLU A 153 -7.04 14.55 2.63
C GLU A 153 -6.18 15.71 2.11
N THR A 154 -6.12 15.92 0.80
CA THR A 154 -5.26 16.95 0.18
C THR A 154 -5.63 18.38 0.58
N ASP A 155 -6.85 18.59 1.07
CA ASP A 155 -7.34 19.88 1.57
C ASP A 155 -7.11 20.07 3.08
N ARG A 156 -6.49 19.08 3.77
CA ARG A 156 -6.21 19.17 5.21
C ARG A 156 -5.20 20.28 5.49
N GLN A 157 -5.59 21.19 6.37
CA GLN A 157 -4.70 22.21 6.89
C GLN A 157 -3.99 21.71 8.14
N LEU A 158 -2.66 21.73 8.11
CA LEU A 158 -1.82 21.41 9.26
C LEU A 158 -1.46 22.66 10.05
N ASN A 159 -1.30 22.50 11.37
CA ASN A 159 -0.70 23.54 12.20
C ASN A 159 0.78 23.71 11.81
N PRO A 160 1.23 24.90 11.37
CA PRO A 160 2.62 25.15 11.00
C PRO A 160 3.64 24.81 12.10
N ALA A 161 3.23 24.81 13.38
CA ALA A 161 4.09 24.41 14.50
C ALA A 161 4.57 22.94 14.40
N LEU A 162 3.87 22.08 13.64
CA LEU A 162 4.32 20.72 13.36
C LEU A 162 5.64 20.70 12.59
N ALA A 163 5.87 21.68 11.70
CA ALA A 163 7.13 21.81 10.97
C ALA A 163 8.30 21.91 11.95
N GLN A 164 8.24 22.89 12.87
CA GLN A 164 9.29 23.12 13.86
C GLN A 164 9.47 21.95 14.83
N ARG A 165 8.40 21.19 15.11
CA ARG A 165 8.43 20.10 16.09
C ARG A 165 8.92 18.78 15.52
N TYR A 166 8.66 18.47 14.26
CA TYR A 166 8.88 17.13 13.71
C TYR A 166 9.70 17.06 12.43
N LEU A 167 9.94 18.18 11.76
CA LEU A 167 10.77 18.22 10.56
C LEU A 167 12.23 18.51 10.94
N SER A 168 13.16 17.91 10.20
CA SER A 168 14.58 18.26 10.22
C SER A 168 14.79 19.68 9.67
N GLU A 169 15.98 20.24 9.88
CA GLU A 169 16.33 21.54 9.30
C GLU A 169 16.34 21.48 7.76
N ASN A 170 16.80 20.36 7.20
CA ASN A 170 16.81 20.12 5.76
C ASN A 170 15.38 20.05 5.17
N GLU A 171 14.48 19.31 5.81
CA GLU A 171 13.08 19.22 5.41
C GLU A 171 12.38 20.58 5.47
N GLN A 172 12.62 21.35 6.54
CA GLN A 172 12.08 22.71 6.67
C GLN A 172 12.59 23.63 5.57
N ALA A 173 13.87 23.54 5.20
CA ALA A 173 14.45 24.32 4.12
C ALA A 173 13.83 24.01 2.75
N ARG A 174 13.28 22.80 2.56
CA ARG A 174 12.62 22.35 1.31
C ARG A 174 11.11 22.62 1.26
N LEU A 175 10.53 23.26 2.27
CA LEU A 175 9.11 23.65 2.29
C LEU A 175 8.86 24.84 1.35
N HIS A 176 8.74 24.55 0.05
CA HIS A 176 8.51 25.58 -0.98
C HIS A 176 7.07 25.62 -1.50
N THR A 177 6.26 24.61 -1.20
CA THR A 177 4.86 24.51 -1.63
C THR A 177 3.89 24.52 -0.45
N PRO A 178 2.64 24.97 -0.64
CA PRO A 178 1.64 24.98 0.43
C PRO A 178 1.35 23.59 1.01
N ASP A 179 1.47 22.54 0.19
CA ASP A 179 1.19 21.15 0.55
C ASP A 179 2.42 20.38 1.04
N GLY A 180 3.63 20.96 0.94
CA GLY A 180 4.88 20.27 1.30
C GLY A 180 4.90 19.79 2.75
N LEU A 181 4.34 20.57 3.68
CA LEU A 181 4.24 20.17 5.08
C LEU A 181 3.33 18.95 5.27
N LEU A 182 2.20 18.90 4.56
CA LEU A 182 1.27 17.78 4.63
C LEU A 182 1.89 16.50 4.03
N ARG A 183 2.60 16.64 2.92
CA ARG A 183 3.31 15.53 2.27
C ARG A 183 4.38 14.93 3.17
N LEU A 184 5.22 15.77 3.78
CA LEU A 184 6.21 15.33 4.77
C LEU A 184 5.56 14.72 6.02
N TRP A 185 4.43 15.27 6.46
CA TRP A 185 3.68 14.73 7.59
C TRP A 185 3.22 13.29 7.33
N VAL A 186 2.63 13.04 6.15
CA VAL A 186 2.17 11.70 5.74
C VAL A 186 3.33 10.70 5.69
N LEU A 187 4.50 11.09 5.16
CA LEU A 187 5.70 10.24 5.17
C LEU A 187 6.18 9.93 6.60
N LYS A 188 6.22 10.94 7.48
CA LYS A 188 6.67 10.79 8.86
C LYS A 188 5.73 9.91 9.68
N GLU A 189 4.42 10.08 9.53
CA GLU A 189 3.43 9.22 10.16
C GLU A 189 3.51 7.78 9.65
N ALA A 190 3.67 7.59 8.33
CA ALA A 190 3.88 6.26 7.76
C ALA A 190 5.16 5.62 8.31
N ALA A 191 6.25 6.38 8.45
CA ALA A 191 7.50 5.90 9.03
C ALA A 191 7.33 5.53 10.51
N ALA A 192 6.61 6.34 11.29
CA ALA A 192 6.31 6.07 12.69
C ALA A 192 5.45 4.81 12.86
N LYS A 193 4.44 4.62 12.00
CA LYS A 193 3.63 3.41 11.95
C LYS A 193 4.44 2.19 11.52
N CYS A 194 5.37 2.34 10.58
CA CYS A 194 6.25 1.26 10.13
C CYS A 194 7.19 0.78 11.25
N CYS A 195 7.91 1.69 11.91
CA CYS A 195 8.86 1.31 12.96
C CYS A 195 8.21 1.05 14.34
N GLY A 196 6.98 1.50 14.56
CA GLY A 196 6.27 1.33 15.84
C GLY A 196 6.77 2.19 16.99
N LYS A 197 7.60 3.21 16.72
CA LYS A 197 8.15 4.14 17.74
C LYS A 197 7.19 5.25 18.17
N GLY A 198 6.03 5.35 17.52
CA GLY A 198 5.09 6.45 17.71
C GLY A 198 5.64 7.79 17.20
N ILE A 199 4.82 8.83 17.28
CA ILE A 199 5.21 10.20 16.92
C ILE A 199 6.07 10.77 18.07
N GLY A 200 7.27 11.24 17.75
CA GLY A 200 8.18 11.79 18.76
C GLY A 200 9.39 12.50 18.14
N ASN A 201 10.29 12.97 19.00
CA ASN A 201 11.44 13.80 18.59
C ASN A 201 12.39 13.10 17.61
N TRP A 202 12.42 11.76 17.58
CA TRP A 202 13.23 11.01 16.62
C TRP A 202 12.86 11.33 15.16
N LEU A 203 11.64 11.81 14.90
CA LEU A 203 11.22 12.25 13.57
C LEU A 203 12.06 13.42 13.04
N LYS A 204 12.67 14.25 13.91
CA LYS A 204 13.60 15.30 13.48
C LYS A 204 14.89 14.76 12.87
N ASN A 205 15.20 13.49 13.12
CA ASN A 205 16.39 12.83 12.61
C ASN A 205 16.11 12.03 11.33
N THR A 206 14.99 12.30 10.66
CA THR A 206 14.70 11.78 9.31
C THR A 206 14.89 12.89 8.29
N ASP A 207 15.17 12.53 7.05
CA ASP A 207 15.21 13.48 5.94
C ASP A 207 14.40 12.93 4.77
N PHE A 208 13.15 13.38 4.65
CA PHE A 208 12.28 13.08 3.51
C PHE A 208 12.25 14.26 2.52
N ASP A 209 11.99 13.95 1.26
CA ASP A 209 11.71 14.96 0.24
C ASP A 209 10.19 15.22 0.20
N PRO A 210 9.71 16.49 0.19
CA PRO A 210 8.29 16.77 0.00
C PRO A 210 7.70 16.15 -1.28
N PHE A 211 8.51 15.93 -2.32
CA PHE A 211 8.14 15.29 -3.58
C PHE A 211 8.56 13.83 -3.65
N ASP A 212 8.76 13.18 -2.50
CA ASP A 212 9.12 11.76 -2.45
C ASP A 212 8.19 10.92 -3.34
N PRO A 213 8.75 10.08 -4.23
CA PRO A 213 7.96 9.27 -5.17
C PRO A 213 7.09 8.22 -4.47
N ARG A 214 7.29 7.98 -3.17
CA ARG A 214 6.46 7.07 -2.36
C ARG A 214 5.13 7.70 -1.92
N ILE A 215 4.90 8.98 -2.21
CA ILE A 215 3.58 9.63 -2.02
C ILE A 215 2.74 9.44 -3.27
N SER A 216 1.60 8.77 -3.12
CA SER A 216 0.55 8.69 -4.13
C SER A 216 -0.61 9.61 -3.79
N ILE A 217 -1.36 10.05 -4.81
CA ILE A 217 -2.65 10.73 -4.63
C ILE A 217 -3.76 9.73 -4.97
N ILE A 218 -4.62 9.42 -4.00
CA ILE A 218 -5.66 8.39 -4.11
C ILE A 218 -6.98 8.96 -3.56
N ASP A 219 -8.00 9.10 -4.42
CA ASP A 219 -9.33 9.67 -4.08
C ASP A 219 -9.25 10.95 -3.24
N GLY A 220 -8.38 11.88 -3.64
CA GLY A 220 -8.19 13.15 -2.93
C GLY A 220 -7.38 13.06 -1.63
N CYS A 221 -6.68 11.94 -1.38
CA CYS A 221 -5.77 11.79 -0.25
C CYS A 221 -4.31 11.69 -0.72
N TYR A 222 -3.39 12.35 -0.01
CA TYR A 222 -1.99 11.96 -0.03
C TYR A 222 -1.82 10.68 0.76
N VAL A 223 -1.19 9.66 0.18
CA VAL A 223 -0.99 8.34 0.79
C VAL A 223 0.48 7.93 0.68
N ALA A 224 1.07 7.55 1.81
CA ALA A 224 2.41 6.96 1.85
C ALA A 224 2.35 5.54 2.42
N ILE A 225 3.05 4.61 1.77
CA ILE A 225 3.21 3.23 2.20
C ILE A 225 4.70 2.93 2.25
N LEU A 226 5.21 2.59 3.43
CA LEU A 226 6.63 2.34 3.67
C LEU A 226 6.86 0.93 4.20
N GLU A 227 7.64 0.13 3.48
CA GLU A 227 8.24 -1.12 3.96
C GLU A 227 9.66 -0.87 4.40
N GLU A 228 10.00 -1.28 5.63
CA GLU A 228 11.32 -1.08 6.23
C GLU A 228 11.74 0.40 6.29
N TYR A 229 11.96 0.89 7.51
CA TYR A 229 12.49 2.24 7.70
C TYR A 229 13.99 2.25 7.43
N HIS A 230 14.39 2.76 6.26
CA HIS A 230 15.73 3.28 6.03
C HIS A 230 15.59 4.80 5.89
N ALA A 231 15.92 5.54 6.96
CA ALA A 231 16.29 6.94 6.75
C ALA A 231 17.57 6.95 5.91
N VAL A 232 17.55 7.76 4.86
CA VAL A 232 18.73 8.03 4.03
C VAL A 232 19.73 8.83 4.87
#